data_AF-A0A7K3YYJ6-F1
#
_entry.id   AF-A0A7K3YYJ6-F1
#
_cell.length_a   1.000
_cell.length_b   1.000
_cell.length_c   1.000
_cell.angle_alpha   90.00
_cell.angle_beta   90.00
_cell.angle_gamma   90.00
#
_symmetry.space_group_name_H-M   'P 1'
#
loop_
_entity.id
_entity.type
_entity.pdbx_description
1 polymer ?
#
loop_
_entity_poly.entity_id
_entity_poly.type
_entity_poly.pdbx_seq_one_letter_code
_entity_poly.pdbx_strand_id
1 'polypeptide(L)'
;MAKSYLLEILTVVAIIAFIGIFLFTSSTMEGAEFAGSDNVGSGLIAELSGKDVESYTPLIPQWEPPSGEIESCLFALQAALGGIFVGGVFGYWLGQKKEIESA
;
A
#
# COMPACT_ATOMS: atom_id res chain seq x y z
N MET A 1 13.37 21.85 19.21
CA MET A 1 12.29 22.18 18.26
C MET A 1 12.03 21.05 17.26
N ALA A 2 13.03 20.59 16.47
CA ALA A 2 12.84 19.52 15.48
C ALA A 2 12.41 18.15 16.04
N LYS A 3 12.86 17.78 17.25
CA LYS A 3 12.52 16.50 17.89
C LYS A 3 11.02 16.33 18.16
N SER A 4 10.29 17.44 18.32
CA SER A 4 8.84 17.44 18.56
C SER A 4 8.03 17.15 17.31
N TYR A 5 8.62 17.38 16.12
CA TYR A 5 8.00 17.21 14.80
C TYR A 5 8.66 16.11 13.96
N LEU A 6 9.44 15.22 14.60
CA LEU A 6 10.26 14.25 13.91
C LEU A 6 9.40 13.29 13.07
N LEU A 7 8.22 12.89 13.58
CA LEU A 7 7.30 12.00 12.88
C LEU A 7 6.63 12.70 11.69
N GLU A 8 6.24 13.95 11.87
CA GLU A 8 5.65 14.79 10.82
C GLU A 8 6.66 15.02 9.69
N ILE A 9 7.91 15.34 10.03
CA ILE A 9 9.00 15.51 9.06
C ILE A 9 9.27 14.19 8.34
N LEU A 10 9.36 13.07 9.03
CA LEU A 10 9.52 11.75 8.40
C LEU A 10 8.36 11.42 7.46
N THR A 11 7.13 11.77 7.84
CA THR A 11 5.94 11.54 7.02
C THR A 11 5.99 12.36 5.73
N VAL A 12 6.32 13.65 5.83
CA VAL A 12 6.47 14.52 4.65
C VAL A 12 7.61 14.03 3.75
N VAL A 13 8.75 13.64 4.32
CA VAL A 13 9.88 13.07 3.56
C VAL A 13 9.46 11.78 2.85
N ALA A 14 8.73 10.88 3.52
CA ALA A 14 8.24 9.66 2.91
C ALA A 14 7.26 9.94 1.75
N ILE A 15 6.35 10.91 1.90
CA ILE A 15 5.43 11.32 0.84
C ILE A 15 6.19 11.89 -0.36
N ILE A 16 7.15 12.79 -0.13
CA ILE A 16 7.95 13.38 -1.22
C ILE A 16 8.79 12.31 -1.93
N ALA A 17 9.42 11.41 -1.17
CA ALA A 17 10.18 10.29 -1.74
C ALA A 17 9.28 9.38 -2.59
N PHE A 18 8.09 9.05 -2.10
CA PHE A 18 7.11 8.27 -2.85
C PHE A 18 6.71 8.96 -4.16
N ILE A 19 6.37 10.25 -4.12
CA ILE A 19 6.01 11.02 -5.33
C ILE A 19 7.18 11.03 -6.32
N GLY A 20 8.41 11.26 -5.84
CA GLY A 20 9.61 11.27 -6.69
C GLY A 20 9.85 9.94 -7.38
N ILE A 21 9.78 8.83 -6.64
CA ILE A 21 9.90 7.48 -7.19
C ILE A 21 8.76 7.20 -8.18
N PHE A 22 7.52 7.53 -7.82
CA PHE A 22 6.35 7.31 -8.66
C PHE A 22 6.44 8.03 -10.00
N LEU A 23 6.82 9.31 -10.00
CA LEU A 23 6.98 10.11 -11.23
C LEU A 23 8.18 9.64 -12.06
N PHE A 24 9.27 9.23 -11.41
CA PHE A 24 10.44 8.69 -12.10
C PHE A 24 10.11 7.37 -12.79
N THR A 25 9.51 6.43 -12.08
CA THR A 25 9.08 5.13 -12.62
C THR A 25 8.05 5.30 -13.73
N SER A 26 7.04 6.16 -13.53
CA SER A 26 5.99 6.41 -14.53
C SER A 26 6.51 7.08 -15.80
N SER A 27 7.61 7.85 -15.73
CA SER A 27 8.20 8.49 -16.91
C SER A 27 9.24 7.65 -17.64
N THR A 28 9.82 6.65 -16.97
CA THR A 28 10.87 5.79 -17.54
C THR A 28 10.37 4.43 -18.02
N MET A 29 9.25 3.95 -17.48
CA MET A 29 8.65 2.66 -17.83
C MET A 29 7.41 2.86 -18.69
N GLU A 30 7.60 3.25 -19.95
CA GLU A 30 6.49 3.32 -20.92
C GLU A 30 5.93 1.92 -21.17
N GLY A 31 4.65 1.71 -20.84
CA GLY A 31 3.94 0.43 -21.05
C GLY A 31 4.06 -0.59 -19.91
N ALA A 32 4.67 -0.23 -18.77
CA ALA A 32 4.57 -1.06 -17.58
C ALA A 32 3.15 -0.97 -17.01
N GLU A 33 2.37 -2.04 -17.19
CA GLU A 33 1.15 -2.22 -16.41
C GLU A 33 1.51 -2.25 -14.93
N PHE A 34 0.77 -1.49 -14.12
CA PHE A 34 0.82 -1.62 -12.66
C PHE A 34 0.16 -2.93 -12.27
N ALA A 35 0.85 -4.03 -12.58
CA ALA A 35 0.46 -5.37 -12.18
C ALA A 35 0.69 -5.52 -10.67
N GLY A 36 -0.24 -6.20 -10.00
CA GLY A 36 -0.06 -6.57 -8.61
C GLY A 36 1.23 -7.38 -8.42
N SER A 37 1.81 -7.31 -7.22
CA SER A 37 3.00 -8.09 -6.85
C SER A 37 2.84 -9.57 -7.17
N ASP A 38 1.62 -10.09 -7.08
CA ASP A 38 1.29 -11.49 -7.30
C ASP A 38 1.48 -11.90 -8.77
N ASN A 39 1.14 -11.04 -9.73
CA ASN A 39 1.33 -11.30 -11.17
C ASN A 39 2.82 -11.23 -11.54
N VAL A 40 3.55 -10.27 -10.99
CA VAL A 40 5.00 -10.13 -11.24
C VAL A 40 5.77 -11.32 -10.65
N GLY A 41 5.43 -11.71 -9.41
CA GLY A 41 6.08 -12.83 -8.73
C GLY A 41 5.79 -14.17 -9.39
N SER A 42 4.53 -14.43 -9.75
CA SER A 42 4.14 -15.67 -10.41
C SER A 42 4.78 -15.83 -11.80
N GLY A 43 4.85 -14.76 -12.59
CA GLY A 43 5.55 -14.77 -13.88
C GLY A 43 7.04 -15.13 -13.77
N LEU A 44 7.74 -14.53 -12.80
CA LEU A 44 9.16 -14.82 -12.59
C LEU A 44 9.39 -16.26 -12.10
N ILE A 45 8.51 -16.78 -11.25
CA ILE A 45 8.57 -18.18 -10.80
C ILE A 45 8.34 -19.14 -11.97
N ALA A 46 7.39 -18.83 -12.86
CA ALA A 46 7.13 -19.63 -14.04
C ALA A 46 8.35 -19.67 -14.98
N GLU A 47 8.98 -18.52 -15.22
CA GLU A 47 10.21 -18.40 -16.02
C GLU A 47 11.36 -19.24 -15.42
N LEU A 48 11.63 -19.08 -14.12
CA LEU A 48 12.73 -19.79 -13.45
C LEU A 48 12.52 -21.29 -13.33
N SER A 49 11.26 -21.72 -13.18
CA SER A 49 10.89 -23.13 -12.99
C SER A 49 10.69 -23.87 -14.32
N GLY A 50 10.51 -23.15 -15.43
CA GLY A 50 10.14 -23.72 -16.72
C GLY A 50 8.75 -24.37 -16.73
N LYS A 51 7.88 -23.96 -15.80
CA LYS A 51 6.51 -24.47 -15.63
C LYS A 51 5.54 -23.31 -15.67
N ASP A 52 4.43 -23.49 -16.38
CA ASP A 52 3.41 -22.46 -16.51
C ASP A 52 2.80 -22.07 -15.16
N VAL A 53 2.32 -20.84 -15.02
CA VAL A 53 1.75 -20.32 -13.75
C VAL A 53 0.54 -21.17 -13.32
N GLU A 54 -0.24 -21.63 -14.29
CA GLU A 54 -1.43 -22.47 -14.08
C GLU A 54 -1.10 -23.87 -13.55
N SER A 55 0.16 -24.31 -13.66
CA SER A 55 0.60 -25.60 -13.13
C SER A 55 0.75 -25.62 -11.61
N TYR A 56 0.73 -24.45 -10.96
CA TYR A 56 0.83 -24.33 -9.52
C TYR A 56 -0.54 -24.43 -8.89
N THR A 57 -0.74 -25.45 -8.05
CA THR A 57 -1.96 -25.59 -7.27
C THR A 57 -1.82 -24.87 -5.93
N PRO A 58 -2.74 -23.96 -5.57
CA PRO A 58 -2.74 -23.34 -4.26
C PRO A 58 -2.83 -24.39 -3.14
N LEU A 59 -2.08 -24.18 -2.05
CA LEU A 59 -2.11 -25.06 -0.88
C LEU A 59 -3.46 -25.02 -0.14
N ILE A 60 -4.20 -23.92 -0.30
CA ILE A 60 -5.53 -23.71 0.26
C ILE A 60 -6.48 -23.21 -0.84
N PRO A 61 -7.77 -23.58 -0.81
CA PRO A 61 -8.75 -23.05 -1.75
C PRO A 61 -8.76 -21.51 -1.69
N GLN A 62 -8.51 -20.87 -2.82
CA GLN A 62 -8.61 -19.42 -2.96
C GLN A 62 -10.03 -19.06 -3.37
N TRP A 63 -10.60 -18.04 -2.72
CA TRP A 63 -11.83 -17.43 -3.18
C TRP A 63 -11.48 -16.25 -4.08
N GLU A 64 -11.99 -16.30 -5.31
CA GLU A 64 -11.86 -15.20 -6.26
C GLU A 64 -13.18 -14.41 -6.32
N PRO A 65 -13.13 -13.06 -6.24
CA PRO A 65 -14.31 -12.24 -6.40
C PRO A 65 -14.99 -12.51 -7.75
N PRO A 66 -16.33 -12.57 -7.81
CA PRO A 66 -17.03 -12.84 -9.07
C PRO A 66 -16.95 -11.70 -10.11
N SER A 67 -16.33 -10.57 -9.77
CA SER A 67 -16.04 -9.45 -10.66
C SER A 67 -14.88 -8.61 -10.09
N GLY A 68 -14.04 -8.05 -10.97
CA GLY A 68 -12.98 -7.11 -10.59
C GLY A 68 -13.50 -5.81 -9.96
N GLU A 69 -14.76 -5.45 -10.22
CA GLU A 69 -15.41 -4.32 -9.52
C GLU A 69 -15.60 -4.61 -8.03
N ILE A 70 -15.92 -5.86 -7.69
CA ILE A 70 -16.09 -6.29 -6.29
C ILE A 70 -14.73 -6.37 -5.60
N GLU A 71 -13.70 -6.87 -6.29
CA GLU A 71 -12.32 -6.83 -5.81
C GLU A 71 -11.88 -5.41 -5.47
N SER A 72 -12.07 -4.48 -6.42
CA SER A 72 -11.72 -3.07 -6.24
C SER A 72 -12.52 -2.42 -5.11
N CYS A 73 -13.80 -2.77 -4.96
CA CYS A 73 -14.66 -2.31 -3.87
C CYS A 73 -14.16 -2.79 -2.50
N LEU A 74 -13.82 -4.09 -2.38
CA LEU A 74 -13.27 -4.66 -1.15
C LEU A 74 -11.91 -4.06 -0.80
N PHE A 75 -11.07 -3.78 -1.80
CA PHE A 75 -9.80 -3.09 -1.60
C PHE A 75 -10.00 -1.66 -1.10
N ALA A 76 -10.88 -0.89 -1.75
CA ALA A 76 -11.20 0.47 -1.35
C ALA A 76 -11.80 0.54 0.07
N LEU A 77 -12.64 -0.43 0.44
CA LEU A 77 -13.20 -0.54 1.79
C LEU A 77 -12.11 -0.79 2.84
N GLN A 78 -11.19 -1.72 2.56
CA GLN A 78 -10.04 -1.98 3.45
C GLN A 78 -9.17 -0.74 3.62
N ALA A 79 -8.88 -0.02 2.54
CA ALA A 79 -8.12 1.22 2.58
C ALA A 79 -8.82 2.30 3.40
N ALA A 80 -10.14 2.46 3.25
CA ALA A 80 -10.91 3.43 4.02
C ALA A 80 -10.90 3.13 5.52
N LEU A 81 -11.13 1.86 5.90
CA LEU A 81 -11.08 1.43 7.30
C LEU A 81 -9.68 1.61 7.91
N GLY A 82 -8.64 1.22 7.17
CA GLY A 82 -7.25 1.44 7.58
C GLY A 82 -6.93 2.93 7.77
N GLY A 83 -7.39 3.78 6.86
CA GLY A 83 -7.23 5.23 6.95
C GLY A 83 -7.93 5.84 8.17
N ILE A 84 -9.17 5.42 8.47
CA ILE A 84 -9.90 5.86 9.66
C ILE A 84 -9.15 5.42 10.93
N PHE A 85 -8.68 4.17 10.98
CA PHE A 85 -7.99 3.65 12.16
C PHE A 85 -6.68 4.39 12.43
N VAL A 86 -5.81 4.50 11.43
CA VAL A 86 -4.51 5.19 11.55
C VAL A 86 -4.72 6.68 11.82
N GLY A 87 -5.61 7.33 11.09
CA GLY A 87 -5.95 8.73 11.29
C GLY A 87 -6.54 9.01 12.67
N GLY A 88 -7.40 8.10 13.18
CA GLY A 88 -7.97 8.17 14.51
C GLY A 88 -6.92 8.10 15.62
N VAL A 89 -5.94 7.19 15.50
CA VAL A 89 -4.82 7.08 16.45
C VAL A 89 -3.99 8.36 16.50
N PHE A 90 -3.57 8.86 15.34
CA PHE A 90 -2.80 10.11 15.27
C PHE A 90 -3.60 11.32 15.76
N GLY A 91 -4.88 11.41 15.40
CA GLY A 91 -5.78 12.46 15.86
C GLY A 91 -5.96 12.45 17.38
N TYR A 92 -6.13 11.27 17.98
CA TYR A 92 -6.25 11.12 19.43
C TYR A 92 -4.97 11.52 20.18
N TRP A 93 -3.80 11.13 19.68
CA TRP A 93 -2.51 11.53 20.28
C TRP A 93 -2.25 13.04 20.16
N LEU A 94 -2.64 13.65 19.03
CA LEU A 94 -2.55 15.10 18.87
C LEU A 94 -3.49 15.83 19.84
N GLY A 95 -4.69 15.29 20.07
CA GLY A 95 -5.64 15.81 21.05
C GLY A 95 -5.10 15.80 22.49
N GLN A 96 -4.50 14.68 22.93
CA GLN A 96 -3.93 14.56 24.27
C GLN A 96 -2.77 15.53 24.53
N LYS A 97 -1.89 15.76 23.54
CA LYS A 97 -0.81 16.76 23.69
C LYS A 97 -1.36 18.16 23.96
N LYS A 98 -2.47 18.53 23.31
CA LYS A 98 -3.08 19.85 23.46
C LYS A 98 -3.72 20.02 24.84
N GLU A 99 -4.29 18.96 25.40
CA GLU A 99 -4.87 18.97 26.75
C GLU A 99 -3.78 19.16 27.83
N ILE A 100 -2.65 18.45 27.68
CA ILE A 100 -1.49 18.55 28.60
C ILE A 100 -0.81 19.93 28.51
N GLU A 101 -0.73 20.57 27.35
CA GLU A 101 -0.18 21.94 27.21
C GLU A 101 -1.12 23.03 27.76
N SER A 102 -2.42 22.74 27.90
CA SER A 102 -3.43 23.67 28.41
C SER A 102 -3.71 23.56 29.91
N ALA A 103 -3.13 22.56 30.58
CA ALA A 103 -3.24 22.30 32.02
C ALA A 103 -1.97 22.75 32.76
#